data_AF-A0A261CUQ2-F1
#
_entry.id   AF-A0A261CUQ2-F1
#
_cell.length_a   1.000
_cell.length_b   1.000
_cell.length_c   1.000
_cell.angle_alpha   90.00
_cell.angle_beta   90.00
_cell.angle_gamma   90.00
#
_symmetry.space_group_name_H-M   'P 1'
#
loop_
_entity.id
_entity.type
_entity.pdbx_description
1 polymer ?
#
loop_
_entity_poly.entity_id
_entity_poly.type
_entity_poly.pdbx_seq_one_letter_code
_entity_poly.pdbx_strand_id
1 'polypeptide(L)'
;MKIRRLSEPASLAILHEPTQRWVSLRAALDARTGLDELSHLPANLLALLATGDHSRARIIELVDWAAAEGIGVAPDPAPAIPYYPSSLRCSLGWEEHWVRAAHSLLDRNLPAARPVSRGYERLTRKVFPPLRPKPAFYDHPVYYTGNHLTVIGDGEPMPWPAYTRELDFELEFGMILAHPVRDATPEKAAAAIGGFVVFNDFSARDVQWDEQRRGVFGPVVKAKTFGSSIGSVVVTADEVLSKIDQLGATVQVNGERWSSTSTRGLRYSPGEVVAYASQSENLHSGELITSGTLPNGCGLELNRWISPGDEVTLSIDSIGSVTNTVADPS
;
A
#
# COMPACT_ATOMS: atom_id res chain seq x y z
N MET A 1 -4.85 16.63 -0.83
CA MET A 1 -5.38 16.44 -2.21
C MET A 1 -5.38 14.95 -2.61
N LYS A 2 -6.36 14.52 -3.43
CA LYS A 2 -6.35 13.20 -4.09
C LYS A 2 -6.01 13.35 -5.57
N ILE A 3 -5.15 12.47 -6.08
CA ILE A 3 -4.53 12.57 -7.40
C ILE A 3 -4.72 11.24 -8.13
N ARG A 4 -5.03 11.31 -9.43
CA ARG A 4 -5.02 10.17 -10.36
C ARG A 4 -4.18 10.50 -11.58
N ARG A 5 -3.63 9.47 -12.21
CA ARG A 5 -3.02 9.59 -13.54
C ARG A 5 -4.10 9.40 -14.61
N LEU A 6 -4.06 10.21 -15.65
CA LEU A 6 -4.85 10.04 -16.86
C LEU A 6 -3.94 9.45 -17.95
N SER A 7 -4.40 8.37 -18.60
CA SER A 7 -3.63 7.71 -19.67
C SER A 7 -3.69 8.50 -20.97
N GLU A 8 -4.86 9.02 -21.36
CA GLU A 8 -5.06 9.71 -22.63
C GLU A 8 -6.01 10.93 -22.49
N PRO A 9 -5.53 12.16 -22.79
CA PRO A 9 -4.13 12.54 -22.93
C PRO A 9 -3.38 12.38 -21.60
N ALA A 10 -2.09 12.04 -21.65
CA ALA A 10 -1.25 11.86 -20.47
C ALA A 10 -1.24 13.12 -19.59
N SER A 11 -1.84 12.99 -18.40
CA SER A 11 -2.03 14.08 -17.47
C SER A 11 -2.15 13.55 -16.02
N LEU A 12 -2.20 14.45 -15.06
CA LEU A 12 -2.66 14.19 -13.70
C LEU A 12 -4.03 14.83 -13.53
N ALA A 13 -4.91 14.17 -12.78
CA ALA A 13 -6.19 14.71 -12.37
C ALA A 13 -6.23 14.86 -10.85
N ILE A 14 -6.82 15.94 -10.37
CA ILE A 14 -7.06 16.17 -8.94
C ILE A 14 -8.56 16.11 -8.67
N LEU A 15 -8.93 15.44 -7.59
CA LEU A 15 -10.31 15.41 -7.14
C LEU A 15 -10.70 16.78 -6.58
N HIS A 16 -11.70 17.41 -7.18
CA HIS A 16 -12.36 18.58 -6.62
C HIS A 16 -13.41 18.10 -5.61
N GLU A 17 -13.05 18.11 -4.33
CA GLU A 17 -13.86 17.56 -3.22
C GLU A 17 -15.31 18.11 -3.17
N PRO A 18 -15.61 19.40 -3.42
CA PRO A 18 -16.99 19.88 -3.38
C PRO A 18 -17.91 19.26 -4.43
N THR A 19 -17.40 18.94 -5.63
CA THR A 19 -18.21 18.37 -6.72
C THR A 19 -18.03 16.87 -6.89
N GLN A 20 -17.05 16.27 -6.20
CA GLN A 20 -16.61 14.88 -6.39
C GLN A 20 -16.31 14.57 -7.87
N ARG A 21 -15.73 15.54 -8.59
CA ARG A 21 -15.29 15.37 -9.98
C ARG A 21 -13.78 15.54 -10.10
N TRP A 22 -13.20 14.86 -11.08
CA TRP A 22 -11.77 14.92 -11.36
C TRP A 22 -11.48 16.03 -12.36
N VAL A 23 -10.48 16.86 -12.07
CA VAL A 23 -10.06 17.97 -12.92
C VAL A 23 -8.67 17.68 -13.47
N SER A 24 -8.53 17.63 -14.79
CA SER A 24 -7.24 17.46 -15.46
C SER A 24 -6.36 18.70 -15.28
N LEU A 25 -5.18 18.52 -14.66
CA LEU A 25 -4.21 19.59 -14.46
C LEU A 25 -3.67 20.15 -15.77
N ARG A 26 -3.43 19.29 -16.77
CA ARG A 26 -3.01 19.74 -18.11
C ARG A 26 -4.05 20.69 -18.70
N ALA A 27 -5.32 20.28 -18.73
CA ALA A 27 -6.40 21.10 -19.30
C ALA A 27 -6.57 22.43 -18.56
N ALA A 28 -6.45 22.41 -17.22
CA ALA A 28 -6.53 23.61 -16.41
C ALA A 28 -5.34 24.57 -16.65
N LEU A 29 -4.12 24.05 -16.76
CA LEU A 29 -2.91 24.83 -17.04
C LEU A 29 -2.92 25.41 -18.47
N ASP A 30 -3.34 24.62 -19.47
CA ASP A 30 -3.44 25.08 -20.86
C ASP A 30 -4.45 26.23 -21.01
N ALA A 31 -5.48 26.26 -20.15
CA ALA A 31 -6.53 27.28 -20.18
C ALA A 31 -6.20 28.54 -19.36
N ARG A 32 -5.18 28.53 -18.50
CA ARG A 32 -4.84 29.65 -17.60
C ARG A 32 -3.39 30.09 -17.76
N THR A 33 -3.19 31.28 -18.31
CA THR A 33 -1.86 31.87 -18.52
C THR A 33 -1.22 32.39 -17.22
N GLY A 34 0.10 32.54 -17.21
CA GLY A 34 0.85 33.11 -16.08
C GLY A 34 1.17 32.11 -14.95
N LEU A 35 1.19 30.81 -15.26
CA LEU A 35 1.49 29.71 -14.33
C LEU A 35 2.73 28.91 -14.78
N ASP A 36 3.75 29.60 -15.29
CA ASP A 36 4.96 28.98 -15.85
C ASP A 36 5.67 28.04 -14.87
N GLU A 37 5.59 28.34 -13.57
CA GLU A 37 6.14 27.53 -12.48
C GLU A 37 5.49 26.13 -12.37
N LEU A 38 4.23 25.96 -12.80
CA LEU A 38 3.49 24.68 -12.73
C LEU A 38 3.54 23.87 -14.03
N SER A 39 4.18 24.40 -15.08
CA SER A 39 4.19 23.81 -16.43
C SER A 39 4.75 22.37 -16.52
N HIS A 40 5.59 21.97 -15.58
CA HIS A 40 6.23 20.65 -15.53
C HIS A 40 5.40 19.59 -14.78
N LEU A 41 4.41 20.00 -14.00
CA LEU A 41 3.58 19.12 -13.17
C LEU A 41 2.60 18.20 -13.91
N PRO A 42 1.98 18.58 -15.04
CA PRO A 42 0.84 17.82 -15.56
C PRO A 42 1.16 16.37 -15.92
N ALA A 43 2.41 15.97 -16.10
CA ALA A 43 2.78 14.58 -16.41
C ALA A 43 3.56 13.87 -15.30
N ASN A 44 3.95 14.56 -14.22
CA ASN A 44 4.92 14.04 -13.27
C ASN A 44 4.36 14.03 -11.84
N LEU A 45 3.86 12.86 -11.43
CA LEU A 45 3.33 12.66 -10.09
C LEU A 45 4.36 13.00 -9.01
N LEU A 46 5.61 12.57 -9.17
CA LEU A 46 6.64 12.79 -8.16
C LEU A 46 6.97 14.28 -8.01
N ALA A 47 7.01 15.02 -9.12
CA ALA A 47 7.18 16.47 -9.08
C ALA A 47 6.02 17.15 -8.35
N LEU A 48 4.78 16.70 -8.60
CA LEU A 48 3.59 17.21 -7.92
C LEU A 48 3.63 16.90 -6.41
N LEU A 49 3.99 15.68 -6.02
CA LEU A 49 4.10 15.28 -4.62
C LEU A 49 5.25 16.03 -3.90
N ALA A 50 6.30 16.42 -4.63
CA ALA A 50 7.42 17.20 -4.12
C ALA A 50 7.15 18.71 -4.05
N THR A 51 5.96 19.18 -4.44
CA THR A 51 5.61 20.61 -4.36
C THR A 51 5.43 21.06 -2.91
N GLY A 52 5.97 22.25 -2.61
CA GLY A 52 5.75 22.90 -1.33
C GLY A 52 4.35 23.51 -1.21
N ASP A 53 4.00 23.93 0.00
CA ASP A 53 2.67 24.43 0.37
C ASP A 53 2.17 25.59 -0.53
N HIS A 54 3.08 26.46 -0.97
CA HIS A 54 2.73 27.58 -1.86
C HIS A 54 2.23 27.08 -3.22
N SER A 55 3.00 26.24 -3.92
CA SER A 55 2.60 25.69 -5.22
C SER A 55 1.35 24.83 -5.11
N ARG A 56 1.21 24.08 -4.01
CA ARG A 56 0.01 23.31 -3.70
C ARG A 56 -1.24 24.18 -3.57
N ALA A 57 -1.16 25.30 -2.86
CA ALA A 57 -2.28 26.24 -2.77
C ALA A 57 -2.67 26.78 -4.15
N ARG A 58 -1.69 27.11 -5.00
CA ARG A 58 -1.92 27.54 -6.39
C ARG A 58 -2.58 26.45 -7.25
N ILE A 59 -2.20 25.19 -7.05
CA ILE A 59 -2.81 24.04 -7.71
C ILE A 59 -4.27 23.89 -7.29
N ILE A 60 -4.58 24.03 -6.00
CA ILE A 60 -5.96 23.97 -5.49
C ILE A 60 -6.79 25.10 -6.09
N GLU A 61 -6.29 26.35 -6.08
CA GLU A 61 -6.97 27.49 -6.72
C GLU A 61 -7.22 27.28 -8.22
N LEU A 62 -6.28 26.62 -8.90
CA LEU A 62 -6.42 26.27 -10.31
C LEU A 62 -7.51 25.23 -10.53
N VAL A 63 -7.55 24.19 -9.69
CA VAL A 63 -8.55 23.12 -9.74
C VAL A 63 -9.95 23.67 -9.44
N ASP A 64 -10.09 24.52 -8.42
CA ASP A 64 -11.36 25.15 -8.05
C ASP A 64 -11.89 26.03 -9.20
N TRP A 65 -11.01 26.84 -9.79
CA TRP A 65 -11.35 27.65 -10.96
C TRP A 65 -11.76 26.78 -12.16
N ALA A 66 -10.97 25.77 -12.51
CA ALA A 66 -11.27 24.90 -13.64
C ALA A 66 -12.56 24.08 -13.43
N ALA A 67 -12.84 23.66 -12.20
CA ALA A 67 -14.10 23.01 -11.84
C ALA A 67 -15.31 23.94 -12.02
N ALA A 68 -15.19 25.22 -11.62
CA ALA A 68 -16.25 26.22 -11.80
C ALA A 68 -16.53 26.52 -13.28
N GLU A 69 -15.48 26.59 -14.11
CA GLU A 69 -15.58 26.83 -15.56
C GLU A 69 -15.89 25.56 -16.37
N GLY A 70 -15.92 24.39 -15.75
CA GLY A 70 -16.16 23.11 -16.43
C GLY A 70 -15.00 22.63 -17.31
N ILE A 71 -13.77 23.12 -17.07
CA ILE A 71 -12.58 22.84 -17.87
C ILE A 71 -11.93 21.53 -17.40
N GLY A 72 -11.80 20.56 -18.32
CA GLY A 72 -11.09 19.31 -18.05
C GLY A 72 -11.74 18.45 -16.97
N VAL A 73 -13.04 18.64 -16.71
CA VAL A 73 -13.81 17.95 -15.69
C VAL A 73 -14.29 16.60 -16.21
N ALA A 74 -13.91 15.51 -15.53
CA ALA A 74 -14.39 14.16 -15.79
C ALA A 74 -15.06 13.58 -14.53
N PRO A 75 -16.14 12.79 -14.68
CA PRO A 75 -16.85 12.22 -13.53
C PRO A 75 -16.00 11.19 -12.77
N ASP A 76 -15.32 10.27 -13.47
CA ASP A 76 -14.35 9.35 -12.87
C ASP A 76 -13.42 8.81 -13.96
N PRO A 77 -12.09 9.07 -13.92
CA PRO A 77 -11.18 8.53 -14.92
C PRO A 77 -10.94 7.04 -14.67
N ALA A 78 -10.77 6.29 -15.75
CA ALA A 78 -10.42 4.87 -15.68
C ALA A 78 -9.17 4.66 -14.81
N PRO A 79 -9.13 3.59 -14.00
CA PRO A 79 -7.95 3.26 -13.21
C PRO A 79 -6.71 3.16 -14.08
N ALA A 80 -5.61 3.74 -13.60
CA ALA A 80 -4.31 3.67 -14.22
C ALA A 80 -3.25 3.61 -13.13
N ILE A 81 -2.12 2.97 -13.41
CA ILE A 81 -1.00 2.96 -12.49
C ILE A 81 -0.50 4.40 -12.25
N PRO A 82 -0.51 4.90 -11.00
CA PRO A 82 -0.20 6.30 -10.73
C PRO A 82 1.26 6.63 -11.09
N TYR A 83 2.17 5.68 -10.83
CA TYR A 83 3.57 5.71 -11.22
C TYR A 83 4.18 4.30 -11.03
N TYR A 84 5.35 4.06 -11.63
CA TYR A 84 6.11 2.83 -11.38
C TYR A 84 7.15 3.10 -10.27
N PRO A 85 7.12 2.37 -9.14
CA PRO A 85 8.10 2.52 -8.09
C PRO A 85 9.52 2.19 -8.58
N SER A 86 10.52 2.97 -8.17
CA SER A 86 11.94 2.68 -8.47
C SER A 86 12.54 1.61 -7.56
N SER A 87 11.89 1.37 -6.41
CA SER A 87 12.20 0.33 -5.44
C SER A 87 10.94 0.02 -4.62
N LEU A 88 10.90 -1.15 -3.99
CA LEU A 88 9.82 -1.59 -3.12
C LEU A 88 10.40 -2.20 -1.84
N ARG A 89 9.99 -1.69 -0.68
CA ARG A 89 10.24 -2.31 0.63
C ARG A 89 8.92 -2.59 1.32
N CYS A 90 8.71 -3.83 1.74
CA CYS A 90 7.49 -4.23 2.42
C CYS A 90 7.77 -4.43 3.90
N SER A 91 7.18 -3.57 4.74
CA SER A 91 7.41 -3.57 6.19
C SER A 91 6.54 -4.61 6.90
N LEU A 92 6.75 -4.77 8.20
CA LEU A 92 5.83 -5.48 9.08
C LEU A 92 5.40 -4.52 10.19
N GLY A 93 4.25 -3.87 10.01
CA GLY A 93 3.79 -2.79 10.89
C GLY A 93 3.08 -3.25 12.16
N TRP A 94 2.49 -4.45 12.19
CA TRP A 94 1.62 -4.90 13.28
C TRP A 94 2.03 -6.24 13.87
N GLU A 95 2.21 -6.26 15.18
CA GLU A 95 2.40 -7.50 15.95
C GLU A 95 1.17 -8.40 15.86
N GLU A 96 -0.02 -7.78 15.84
CA GLU A 96 -1.29 -8.52 15.77
C GLU A 96 -1.41 -9.32 14.48
N HIS A 97 -1.04 -8.73 13.33
CA HIS A 97 -0.97 -9.44 12.05
C HIS A 97 0.00 -10.63 12.13
N TRP A 98 1.23 -10.41 12.64
CA TRP A 98 2.21 -11.49 12.80
C TRP A 98 1.67 -12.66 13.61
N VAL A 99 1.13 -12.37 14.81
CA VAL A 99 0.66 -13.40 15.74
C VAL A 99 -0.52 -14.16 15.14
N ARG A 100 -1.46 -13.48 14.50
CA ARG A 100 -2.61 -14.13 13.86
C ARG A 100 -2.22 -14.97 12.64
N ALA A 101 -1.35 -14.46 11.78
CA ALA A 101 -0.81 -15.21 10.66
C ALA A 101 -0.04 -16.46 11.15
N ALA A 102 0.77 -16.33 12.19
CA ALA A 102 1.51 -17.45 12.79
C ALA A 102 0.55 -18.51 13.37
N HIS A 103 -0.54 -18.10 14.02
CA HIS A 103 -1.60 -19.01 14.46
C HIS A 103 -2.26 -19.74 13.28
N SER A 104 -2.68 -19.02 12.24
CA SER A 104 -3.31 -19.61 11.07
C SER A 104 -2.38 -20.60 10.37
N LEU A 105 -1.10 -20.26 10.21
CA LEU A 105 -0.12 -21.16 9.62
C LEU A 105 0.11 -22.41 10.48
N LEU A 106 0.19 -22.27 11.80
CA LEU A 106 0.31 -23.41 12.71
C LEU A 106 -0.93 -24.31 12.66
N ASP A 107 -2.13 -23.72 12.72
CA ASP A 107 -3.40 -24.47 12.71
C ASP A 107 -3.58 -25.25 11.40
N ARG A 108 -3.13 -24.68 10.27
CA ARG A 108 -3.19 -25.32 8.95
C ARG A 108 -2.14 -26.40 8.74
N ASN A 109 -0.89 -26.12 9.10
CA ASN A 109 0.24 -26.97 8.71
C ASN A 109 0.68 -27.96 9.81
N LEU A 110 0.37 -27.66 11.08
CA LEU A 110 0.74 -28.47 12.25
C LEU A 110 -0.45 -28.61 13.21
N PRO A 111 -1.58 -29.21 12.78
CA PRO A 111 -2.81 -29.26 13.58
C PRO A 111 -2.63 -29.98 14.93
N ALA A 112 -1.67 -30.90 15.04
CA ALA A 112 -1.31 -31.56 16.29
C ALA A 112 -0.70 -30.62 17.35
N ALA A 113 -0.07 -29.51 16.93
CA ALA A 113 0.52 -28.52 17.83
C ALA A 113 -0.50 -27.49 18.34
N ARG A 114 -1.67 -27.37 17.69
CA ARG A 114 -2.76 -26.46 18.06
C ARG A 114 -3.20 -26.59 19.53
N PRO A 115 -3.54 -27.77 20.07
CA PRO A 115 -3.95 -27.89 21.48
C PRO A 115 -2.85 -27.49 22.45
N VAL A 116 -1.57 -27.72 22.10
CA VAL A 116 -0.42 -27.31 22.92
C VAL A 116 -0.31 -25.79 22.97
N SER A 117 -0.34 -25.15 21.81
CA SER A 117 -0.30 -23.69 21.69
C SER A 117 -1.46 -23.03 22.48
N ARG A 118 -2.70 -23.47 22.22
CA ARG A 118 -3.89 -22.94 22.91
C ARG A 118 -3.91 -23.24 24.41
N GLY A 119 -3.39 -24.39 24.83
CA GLY A 119 -3.26 -24.76 26.24
C GLY A 119 -2.28 -23.85 26.98
N TYR A 120 -1.11 -23.58 26.38
CA TYR A 120 -0.12 -22.65 26.92
C TYR A 120 -0.69 -21.24 27.06
N GLU A 121 -1.38 -20.72 26.04
CA GLU A 121 -1.94 -19.36 26.04
C GLU A 121 -3.06 -19.21 27.07
N ARG A 122 -3.90 -20.25 27.20
CA ARG A 122 -4.97 -20.28 28.22
C ARG A 122 -4.39 -20.22 29.64
N LEU A 123 -3.31 -20.96 29.89
CA LEU A 123 -2.66 -21.02 31.20
C LEU A 123 -1.88 -19.76 31.54
N THR A 124 -1.08 -19.26 30.59
CA THR A 124 -0.11 -18.18 30.84
C THR A 124 -0.62 -16.79 30.50
N ARG A 125 -1.73 -16.69 29.73
CA ARG A 125 -2.23 -15.45 29.14
C ARG A 125 -1.22 -14.74 28.23
N LYS A 126 -0.18 -15.44 27.77
CA LYS A 126 0.83 -14.93 26.85
C LYS A 126 0.81 -15.76 25.57
N VAL A 127 1.07 -15.11 24.42
CA VAL A 127 1.22 -15.78 23.11
C VAL A 127 2.22 -16.93 23.22
N PHE A 128 1.93 -18.06 22.58
CA PHE A 128 2.83 -19.22 22.56
C PHE A 128 4.19 -18.80 21.98
N PRO A 129 5.34 -19.01 22.68
CA PRO A 129 6.60 -18.37 22.32
C PRO A 129 7.06 -18.56 20.86
N PRO A 130 6.88 -19.74 20.23
CA PRO A 130 7.19 -19.92 18.80
C PRO A 130 6.37 -19.06 17.83
N LEU A 131 5.25 -18.49 18.26
CA LEU A 131 4.35 -17.66 17.44
C LEU A 131 4.61 -16.16 17.63
N ARG A 132 5.48 -15.77 18.56
CA ARG A 132 5.82 -14.36 18.77
C ARG A 132 6.77 -13.85 17.69
N PRO A 133 6.74 -12.54 17.39
CA PRO A 133 7.80 -11.92 16.63
C PRO A 133 9.17 -12.16 17.27
N LYS A 134 10.21 -12.25 16.43
CA LYS A 134 11.60 -12.26 16.90
C LYS A 134 11.95 -10.90 17.54
N PRO A 135 12.96 -10.84 18.44
CA PRO A 135 13.34 -9.60 19.12
C PRO A 135 13.54 -8.39 18.19
N ALA A 136 14.14 -8.60 17.01
CA ALA A 136 14.37 -7.56 16.01
C ALA A 136 13.12 -6.75 15.64
N PHE A 137 11.93 -7.36 15.63
CA PHE A 137 10.67 -6.66 15.40
C PHE A 137 10.41 -5.55 16.42
N TYR A 138 10.80 -5.74 17.68
CA TYR A 138 10.60 -4.77 18.75
C TYR A 138 11.74 -3.76 18.87
N ASP A 139 12.90 -4.07 18.29
CA ASP A 139 14.11 -3.24 18.35
C ASP A 139 14.15 -2.18 17.25
N HIS A 140 13.65 -2.50 16.04
CA HIS A 140 13.62 -1.58 14.89
C HIS A 140 12.54 -1.97 13.87
N PRO A 141 12.15 -1.05 12.95
CA PRO A 141 11.31 -1.39 11.81
C PRO A 141 11.93 -2.51 10.98
N VAL A 142 11.17 -3.56 10.69
CA VAL A 142 11.61 -4.66 9.83
C VAL A 142 10.88 -4.61 8.50
N TYR A 143 11.61 -4.84 7.42
CA TYR A 143 11.08 -4.94 6.06
C TYR A 143 11.91 -5.91 5.24
N TYR A 144 11.35 -6.39 4.13
CA TYR A 144 12.11 -7.05 3.06
C TYR A 144 12.04 -6.22 1.78
N THR A 145 12.98 -6.44 0.86
CA THR A 145 12.98 -5.80 -0.45
C THR A 145 12.08 -6.58 -1.41
N GLY A 146 11.01 -5.95 -1.88
CA GLY A 146 10.05 -6.51 -2.82
C GLY A 146 10.47 -6.34 -4.28
N ASN A 147 9.76 -7.01 -5.18
CA ASN A 147 9.98 -6.86 -6.62
C ASN A 147 9.08 -5.75 -7.21
N HIS A 148 9.64 -4.54 -7.33
CA HIS A 148 8.90 -3.40 -7.88
C HIS A 148 8.49 -3.57 -9.36
N LEU A 149 9.12 -4.48 -10.10
CA LEU A 149 8.82 -4.73 -11.52
C LEU A 149 7.56 -5.58 -11.75
N THR A 150 7.00 -6.17 -10.69
CA THR A 150 5.78 -6.99 -10.75
C THR A 150 4.56 -6.25 -10.19
N VAL A 151 4.66 -4.93 -9.99
CA VAL A 151 3.54 -4.12 -9.53
C VAL A 151 2.58 -3.88 -10.70
N ILE A 152 1.34 -4.35 -10.54
CA ILE A 152 0.25 -4.15 -11.50
C ILE A 152 -0.69 -3.03 -11.04
N GLY A 153 -1.41 -2.43 -11.97
CA GLY A 153 -2.39 -1.38 -11.70
C GLY A 153 -3.70 -1.89 -11.10
N ASP A 154 -4.45 -0.97 -10.50
CA ASP A 154 -5.87 -1.14 -10.19
C ASP A 154 -6.66 -1.51 -11.46
N GLY A 155 -7.45 -2.59 -11.39
CA GLY A 155 -8.20 -3.19 -12.50
C GLY A 155 -7.41 -4.16 -13.38
N GLU A 156 -6.09 -4.25 -13.24
CA GLU A 156 -5.29 -5.21 -14.01
C GLU A 156 -5.46 -6.64 -13.45
N PRO A 157 -5.44 -7.68 -14.31
CA PRO A 157 -5.55 -9.06 -13.85
C PRO A 157 -4.32 -9.48 -13.04
N MET A 158 -4.52 -10.14 -11.90
CA MET A 158 -3.45 -10.72 -11.09
C MET A 158 -3.20 -12.18 -11.53
N PRO A 159 -2.05 -12.51 -12.18
CA PRO A 159 -1.77 -13.87 -12.63
C PRO A 159 -1.63 -14.85 -11.45
N TRP A 160 -2.35 -15.98 -11.49
CA TRP A 160 -2.17 -17.03 -10.50
C TRP A 160 -0.84 -17.77 -10.74
N PRO A 161 0.13 -17.75 -9.81
CA PRO A 161 1.38 -18.47 -10.02
C PRO A 161 1.16 -19.99 -10.01
N ALA A 162 1.58 -20.69 -11.08
CA ALA A 162 1.32 -22.13 -11.25
C ALA A 162 1.87 -23.03 -10.12
N TYR A 163 2.80 -22.52 -9.31
CA TYR A 163 3.43 -23.27 -8.21
C TYR A 163 2.68 -23.16 -6.87
N THR A 164 1.67 -22.30 -6.74
CA THR A 164 0.90 -22.14 -5.50
C THR A 164 -0.53 -22.66 -5.63
N ARG A 165 -1.05 -23.18 -4.52
CA ARG A 165 -2.47 -23.54 -4.34
C ARG A 165 -3.16 -22.64 -3.31
N GLU A 166 -2.41 -21.76 -2.65
CA GLU A 166 -2.87 -20.93 -1.54
C GLU A 166 -2.49 -19.46 -1.80
N LEU A 167 -3.05 -18.90 -2.88
CA LEU A 167 -2.91 -17.48 -3.17
C LEU A 167 -3.75 -16.66 -2.19
N ASP A 168 -3.17 -15.57 -1.70
CA ASP A 168 -3.77 -14.68 -0.72
C ASP A 168 -3.52 -13.22 -1.11
N PHE A 169 -4.42 -12.33 -0.68
CA PHE A 169 -4.25 -10.89 -0.75
C PHE A 169 -3.73 -10.34 0.58
N GLU A 170 -3.10 -9.17 0.56
CA GLU A 170 -2.68 -8.47 1.77
C GLU A 170 -2.97 -6.98 1.65
N LEU A 171 -3.92 -6.49 2.46
CA LEU A 171 -4.26 -5.08 2.51
C LEU A 171 -3.19 -4.27 3.23
N GLU A 172 -2.55 -3.36 2.50
CA GLU A 172 -1.51 -2.45 2.99
C GLU A 172 -1.76 -1.01 2.53
N PHE A 173 -1.07 -0.05 3.15
CA PHE A 173 -0.84 1.25 2.54
C PHE A 173 0.64 1.40 2.13
N GLY A 174 0.86 2.08 1.02
CA GLY A 174 2.18 2.45 0.51
C GLY A 174 2.50 3.92 0.79
N MET A 175 3.75 4.19 1.17
CA MET A 175 4.34 5.52 1.35
C MET A 175 5.23 5.83 0.15
N ILE A 176 4.89 6.87 -0.59
CA ILE A 176 5.63 7.32 -1.77
C ILE A 176 6.63 8.40 -1.34
N LEU A 177 7.92 8.14 -1.53
CA LEU A 177 8.95 9.15 -1.27
C LEU A 177 8.97 10.18 -2.40
N ALA A 178 8.72 11.45 -2.07
CA ALA A 178 8.83 12.56 -3.01
C ALA A 178 10.21 13.23 -2.95
N HIS A 179 10.91 13.13 -1.82
CA HIS A 179 12.24 13.70 -1.62
C HIS A 179 13.26 12.61 -1.26
N PRO A 180 14.52 12.73 -1.72
CA PRO A 180 15.56 11.80 -1.31
C PRO A 180 15.91 12.01 0.16
N VAL A 181 16.24 10.92 0.85
CA VAL A 181 16.67 10.95 2.26
C VAL A 181 17.82 9.98 2.52
N ARG A 182 18.69 10.37 3.44
CA ARG A 182 19.81 9.56 3.94
C ARG A 182 20.07 9.96 5.38
N ASP A 183 20.29 8.99 6.25
CA ASP A 183 20.61 9.19 7.67
C ASP A 183 19.65 10.19 8.35
N ALA A 184 18.36 10.08 8.01
CA ALA A 184 17.34 11.04 8.43
C ALA A 184 16.82 10.75 9.84
N THR A 185 16.45 11.81 10.56
CA THR A 185 15.61 11.67 11.75
C THR A 185 14.18 11.29 11.33
N PRO A 186 13.36 10.69 12.22
CA PRO A 186 11.96 10.38 11.91
C PRO A 186 11.16 11.56 11.34
N GLU A 187 11.41 12.78 11.80
CA GLU A 187 10.70 13.99 11.34
C GLU A 187 11.11 14.36 9.90
N LYS A 188 12.40 14.33 9.60
CA LYS A 188 12.90 14.57 8.23
C LYS A 188 12.46 13.47 7.27
N ALA A 189 12.45 12.23 7.76
CA ALA A 189 11.99 11.07 7.00
C ALA A 189 10.49 11.14 6.70
N ALA A 190 9.67 11.56 7.68
CA ALA A 190 8.24 11.78 7.48
C ALA A 190 7.97 12.90 6.47
N ALA A 191 8.73 14.00 6.51
CA ALA A 191 8.62 15.11 5.56
C ALA A 191 9.01 14.73 4.11
N ALA A 192 9.75 13.63 3.92
CA ALA A 192 10.10 13.13 2.59
C ALA A 192 8.99 12.31 1.92
N ILE A 193 8.01 11.85 2.71
CA ILE A 193 6.82 11.16 2.20
C ILE A 193 5.94 12.19 1.52
N GLY A 194 5.74 12.06 0.20
CA GLY A 194 4.89 12.97 -0.57
C GLY A 194 3.44 12.53 -0.65
N GLY A 195 3.18 11.22 -0.58
CA GLY A 195 1.84 10.68 -0.68
C GLY A 195 1.69 9.23 -0.23
N PHE A 196 0.43 8.81 -0.16
CA PHE A 196 -0.03 7.50 0.25
C PHE A 196 -0.91 6.87 -0.82
N VAL A 197 -0.89 5.55 -0.89
CA VAL A 197 -1.68 4.76 -1.84
C VAL A 197 -2.11 3.46 -1.16
N VAL A 198 -3.22 2.85 -1.60
CA VAL A 198 -3.55 1.47 -1.17
C VAL A 198 -2.69 0.49 -1.95
N PHE A 199 -2.18 -0.53 -1.29
CA PHE A 199 -1.33 -1.55 -1.89
C PHE A 199 -1.82 -2.94 -1.52
N ASN A 200 -1.75 -3.88 -2.46
CA ASN A 200 -2.05 -5.29 -2.25
C ASN A 200 -0.78 -6.12 -2.45
N ASP A 201 -0.27 -6.73 -1.39
CA ASP A 201 0.93 -7.57 -1.46
C ASP A 201 0.59 -9.07 -1.54
N PHE A 202 0.27 -9.52 -2.75
CA PHE A 202 -0.17 -10.91 -2.97
C PHE A 202 0.85 -11.93 -2.46
N SER A 203 0.34 -13.00 -1.87
CA SER A 203 1.15 -13.98 -1.14
C SER A 203 0.78 -15.40 -1.52
N ALA A 204 1.78 -16.22 -1.85
CA ALA A 204 1.62 -17.65 -2.01
C ALA A 204 1.90 -18.35 -0.66
N ARG A 205 0.87 -18.61 0.15
CA ARG A 205 1.01 -18.99 1.57
C ARG A 205 1.60 -20.38 1.80
N ASP A 206 1.34 -21.31 0.89
CA ASP A 206 1.95 -22.65 0.89
C ASP A 206 3.45 -22.58 0.62
N VAL A 207 3.87 -21.76 -0.35
CA VAL A 207 5.27 -21.48 -0.65
C VAL A 207 5.94 -20.70 0.48
N GLN A 208 5.25 -19.69 1.01
CA GLN A 208 5.71 -18.90 2.15
C GLN A 208 6.05 -19.78 3.34
N TRP A 209 5.17 -20.73 3.66
CA TRP A 209 5.38 -21.69 4.73
C TRP A 209 6.59 -22.61 4.48
N ASP A 210 6.81 -23.04 3.23
CA ASP A 210 7.98 -23.86 2.90
C ASP A 210 9.29 -23.09 2.93
N GLU A 211 9.31 -21.88 2.36
CA GLU A 211 10.46 -20.97 2.40
C GLU A 211 10.81 -20.57 3.84
N GLN A 212 9.84 -20.39 4.73
CA GLN A 212 10.11 -20.12 6.15
C GLN A 212 10.89 -21.25 6.83
N ARG A 213 10.63 -22.51 6.43
CA ARG A 213 11.20 -23.70 7.07
C ARG A 213 12.50 -24.18 6.43
N ARG A 214 12.61 -24.02 5.10
CA ARG A 214 13.69 -24.60 4.29
C ARG A 214 14.52 -23.55 3.57
N GLY A 215 14.01 -22.34 3.42
CA GLY A 215 14.67 -21.26 2.71
C GLY A 215 15.80 -20.65 3.52
N VAL A 216 16.89 -20.33 2.83
CA VAL A 216 18.05 -19.60 3.39
C VAL A 216 17.80 -18.09 3.49
N PHE A 217 16.86 -17.55 2.72
CA PHE A 217 16.54 -16.12 2.65
C PHE A 217 15.20 -15.75 3.31
N GLY A 218 14.62 -16.65 4.10
CA GLY A 218 13.32 -16.44 4.73
C GLY A 218 12.14 -16.57 3.74
N PRO A 219 10.92 -16.20 4.17
CA PRO A 219 9.67 -16.56 3.51
C PRO A 219 9.20 -15.56 2.44
N VAL A 220 10.12 -15.01 1.66
CA VAL A 220 9.85 -13.80 0.84
C VAL A 220 10.27 -13.92 -0.62
N VAL A 221 10.87 -15.03 -1.06
CA VAL A 221 11.41 -15.12 -2.42
C VAL A 221 10.28 -15.43 -3.39
N LYS A 222 9.91 -16.70 -3.59
CA LYS A 222 8.78 -17.06 -4.46
C LYS A 222 7.42 -16.89 -3.79
N ALA A 223 7.40 -16.68 -2.48
CA ALA A 223 6.18 -16.37 -1.76
C ALA A 223 5.61 -14.96 -2.09
N LYS A 224 6.45 -14.03 -2.57
CA LYS A 224 6.09 -12.59 -2.70
C LYS A 224 6.53 -11.93 -4.02
N THR A 225 7.61 -12.38 -4.66
CA THR A 225 8.21 -11.67 -5.82
C THR A 225 7.44 -11.76 -7.15
N PHE A 226 6.26 -12.40 -7.16
CA PHE A 226 5.52 -12.69 -8.39
C PHE A 226 4.50 -11.63 -8.76
N GLY A 227 4.00 -10.84 -7.80
CA GLY A 227 3.03 -9.79 -8.09
C GLY A 227 2.49 -9.10 -6.85
N SER A 228 2.25 -7.80 -7.00
CA SER A 228 1.59 -6.93 -6.04
C SER A 228 0.77 -5.92 -6.84
N SER A 229 -0.20 -5.24 -6.26
CA SER A 229 -0.95 -4.19 -6.96
C SER A 229 -1.00 -2.87 -6.20
N ILE A 230 -1.12 -1.79 -6.97
CA ILE A 230 -1.14 -0.42 -6.46
C ILE A 230 -2.45 0.27 -6.87
N GLY A 231 -3.08 0.94 -5.91
CA GLY A 231 -4.30 1.70 -6.14
C GLY A 231 -4.10 2.86 -7.12
N SER A 232 -5.18 3.21 -7.84
CA SER A 232 -5.16 4.29 -8.83
C SER A 232 -5.10 5.69 -8.20
N VAL A 233 -5.55 5.82 -6.94
CA VAL A 233 -5.61 7.10 -6.21
C VAL A 233 -4.40 7.26 -5.30
N VAL A 234 -3.67 8.36 -5.49
CA VAL A 234 -2.62 8.81 -4.57
C VAL A 234 -3.13 9.99 -3.76
N VAL A 235 -2.98 9.93 -2.45
CA VAL A 235 -3.38 11.00 -1.54
C VAL A 235 -2.15 11.64 -0.95
N THR A 236 -2.11 12.97 -0.92
CA THR A 236 -0.95 13.69 -0.43
C THR A 236 -0.73 13.51 1.07
N ALA A 237 0.52 13.55 1.52
CA ALA A 237 0.88 13.17 2.88
C ALA A 237 0.20 14.01 3.98
N ASP A 238 -0.01 15.31 3.75
CA ASP A 238 -0.72 16.24 4.63
C ASP A 238 -2.15 15.81 4.98
N GLU A 239 -2.83 15.07 4.10
CA GLU A 239 -4.19 14.58 4.33
C GLU A 239 -4.24 13.35 5.24
N VAL A 240 -3.14 12.60 5.34
CA VAL A 240 -3.15 11.23 5.87
C VAL A 240 -2.24 11.08 7.08
N LEU A 241 -1.04 11.66 7.04
CA LEU A 241 0.05 11.37 7.97
C LEU A 241 -0.33 11.60 9.44
N SER A 242 -1.11 12.65 9.73
CA SER A 242 -1.54 12.98 11.10
C SER A 242 -2.58 12.01 11.68
N LYS A 243 -3.26 11.24 10.82
CA LYS A 243 -4.31 10.28 11.18
C LYS A 243 -4.03 8.86 10.68
N ILE A 244 -2.80 8.57 10.26
CA ILE A 244 -2.45 7.30 9.60
C ILE A 244 -2.75 6.07 10.47
N ASP A 245 -2.71 6.18 11.81
CA ASP A 245 -3.03 5.10 12.76
C ASP A 245 -4.52 5.04 13.15
N GLN A 246 -5.41 5.73 12.44
CA GLN A 246 -6.83 5.87 12.82
C GLN A 246 -7.81 5.61 11.66
N LEU A 247 -7.33 5.11 10.53
CA LEU A 247 -8.14 4.93 9.33
C LEU A 247 -8.87 3.59 9.38
N GLY A 248 -10.17 3.60 9.07
CA GLY A 248 -10.91 2.38 8.80
C GLY A 248 -10.47 1.76 7.48
N ALA A 249 -10.65 0.45 7.36
CA ALA A 249 -10.28 -0.29 6.17
C ALA A 249 -11.22 -1.49 5.95
N THR A 250 -11.37 -1.90 4.71
CA THR A 250 -12.32 -2.96 4.32
C THR A 250 -11.70 -3.89 3.27
N VAL A 251 -12.01 -5.18 3.39
CA VAL A 251 -11.71 -6.21 2.39
C VAL A 251 -13.02 -6.73 1.83
N GLN A 252 -13.15 -6.73 0.51
CA GLN A 252 -14.29 -7.30 -0.22
C GLN A 252 -13.79 -8.30 -1.26
N VAL A 253 -14.50 -9.42 -1.41
CA VAL A 253 -14.28 -10.38 -2.50
C VAL A 253 -15.61 -10.67 -3.16
N ASN A 254 -15.70 -10.48 -4.49
CA ASN A 254 -16.93 -10.60 -5.27
C ASN A 254 -18.08 -9.76 -4.69
N GLY A 255 -17.78 -8.55 -4.21
CA GLY A 255 -18.73 -7.66 -3.54
C GLY A 255 -19.15 -8.07 -2.12
N GLU A 256 -18.72 -9.23 -1.62
CA GLU A 256 -18.97 -9.64 -0.23
C GLU A 256 -17.88 -9.06 0.69
N ARG A 257 -18.27 -8.35 1.74
CA ARG A 257 -17.33 -7.90 2.77
C ARG A 257 -16.80 -9.08 3.58
N TRP A 258 -15.52 -9.39 3.40
CA TRP A 258 -14.82 -10.43 4.17
C TRP A 258 -14.28 -9.93 5.50
N SER A 259 -13.87 -8.66 5.55
CA SER A 259 -13.27 -8.06 6.75
C SER A 259 -13.54 -6.56 6.83
N SER A 260 -13.64 -6.06 8.07
CA SER A 260 -13.55 -4.66 8.41
C SER A 260 -12.47 -4.52 9.48
N THR A 261 -11.49 -3.66 9.21
CA THR A 261 -10.30 -3.48 10.06
C THR A 261 -9.92 -2.00 10.12
N SER A 262 -8.75 -1.69 10.69
CA SER A 262 -8.22 -0.34 10.76
C SER A 262 -6.70 -0.36 10.76
N THR A 263 -6.09 0.78 10.51
CA THR A 263 -4.64 0.98 10.61
C THR A 263 -4.12 1.09 12.05
N ARG A 264 -5.00 1.03 13.06
CA ARG A 264 -4.63 1.17 14.49
C ARG A 264 -3.61 0.14 14.93
N GLY A 265 -2.75 0.55 15.86
CA GLY A 265 -1.77 -0.33 16.50
C GLY A 265 -0.49 -0.50 15.69
N LEU A 266 -0.21 0.44 14.79
CA LEU A 266 1.04 0.49 14.05
C LEU A 266 2.22 0.64 15.03
N ARG A 267 3.21 -0.26 14.94
CA ARG A 267 4.33 -0.31 15.90
C ARG A 267 5.29 0.86 15.75
N TYR A 268 5.61 1.24 14.51
CA TYR A 268 6.51 2.34 14.18
C TYR A 268 5.82 3.28 13.22
N SER A 269 5.91 4.58 13.47
CA SER A 269 5.37 5.60 12.58
C SER A 269 6.02 5.53 11.19
N PRO A 270 5.35 6.02 10.13
CA PRO A 270 5.94 6.18 8.80
C PRO A 270 7.33 6.82 8.81
N GLY A 271 7.51 7.87 9.63
CA GLY A 271 8.79 8.55 9.78
C GLY A 271 9.89 7.65 10.37
N GLU A 272 9.58 6.84 11.39
CA GLU A 272 10.53 5.89 11.96
C GLU A 272 10.93 4.79 10.96
N VAL A 273 9.98 4.27 10.19
CA VAL A 273 10.25 3.26 9.14
C VAL A 273 11.20 3.81 8.08
N VAL A 274 10.90 5.00 7.55
CA VAL A 274 11.73 5.65 6.52
C VAL A 274 13.09 6.07 7.08
N ALA A 275 13.14 6.57 8.32
CA ALA A 275 14.39 6.94 8.99
C ALA A 275 15.31 5.72 9.14
N TYR A 276 14.77 4.60 9.62
CA TYR A 276 15.51 3.34 9.72
C TYR A 276 16.00 2.87 8.36
N ALA A 277 15.14 2.89 7.34
CA ALA A 277 15.51 2.52 5.97
C ALA A 277 16.59 3.41 5.36
N SER A 278 16.73 4.66 5.83
CA SER A 278 17.75 5.60 5.35
C SER A 278 19.11 5.48 6.04
N GLN A 279 19.27 4.58 7.01
CA GLN A 279 20.52 4.43 7.77
C GLN A 279 21.66 3.94 6.87
N SER A 280 22.62 4.83 6.62
CA SER A 280 23.75 4.63 5.70
C SER A 280 23.35 4.28 4.26
N GLU A 281 22.08 4.49 3.90
CA GLU A 281 21.46 4.14 2.62
C GLU A 281 20.80 5.39 2.02
N ASN A 282 21.01 5.61 0.72
CA ASN A 282 20.32 6.68 0.00
C ASN A 282 18.97 6.17 -0.46
N LEU A 283 17.89 6.75 0.06
CA LEU A 283 16.56 6.57 -0.48
C LEU A 283 16.28 7.69 -1.49
N HIS A 284 15.69 7.34 -2.62
CA HIS A 284 15.43 8.23 -3.74
C HIS A 284 13.92 8.54 -3.88
N SER A 285 13.62 9.66 -4.52
CA SER A 285 12.25 9.97 -4.94
C SER A 285 11.71 8.87 -5.86
N GLY A 286 10.46 8.47 -5.65
CA GLY A 286 9.81 7.37 -6.39
C GLY A 286 10.00 5.99 -5.76
N GLU A 287 10.72 5.86 -4.66
CA GLU A 287 10.70 4.60 -3.91
C GLU A 287 9.38 4.44 -3.16
N LEU A 288 8.89 3.19 -3.07
CA LEU A 288 7.68 2.80 -2.35
C LEU A 288 8.06 1.98 -1.12
N ILE A 289 7.59 2.41 0.06
CA ILE A 289 7.72 1.64 1.30
C ILE A 289 6.31 1.35 1.80
N THR A 290 5.96 0.08 1.96
CA THR A 290 4.62 -0.33 2.38
C THR A 290 4.57 -0.65 3.86
N SER A 291 3.37 -0.58 4.43
CA SER A 291 3.13 -0.74 5.87
C SER A 291 3.31 -2.15 6.39
N GLY A 292 3.25 -3.16 5.51
CA GLY A 292 2.88 -4.51 5.90
C GLY A 292 1.37 -4.65 6.00
N THR A 293 0.92 -5.89 6.08
CA THR A 293 -0.51 -6.21 6.13
C THR A 293 -1.16 -5.66 7.40
N LEU A 294 -2.29 -4.98 7.23
CA LEU A 294 -3.16 -4.62 8.35
C LEU A 294 -3.69 -5.90 9.02
N PRO A 295 -3.87 -5.93 10.35
CA PRO A 295 -4.54 -7.07 11.01
C PRO A 295 -5.92 -7.34 10.39
N ASN A 296 -6.30 -8.60 10.21
CA ASN A 296 -7.48 -9.03 9.44
C ASN A 296 -7.51 -8.53 7.98
N GLY A 297 -6.38 -8.09 7.43
CA GLY A 297 -6.25 -7.56 6.07
C GLY A 297 -5.93 -8.62 5.02
N CYS A 298 -5.80 -9.89 5.40
CA CYS A 298 -5.51 -11.01 4.50
C CYS A 298 -6.42 -12.21 4.73
N GLY A 299 -6.59 -13.05 3.71
CA GLY A 299 -7.38 -14.28 3.76
C GLY A 299 -6.85 -15.30 4.76
N LEU A 300 -5.52 -15.37 4.94
CA LEU A 300 -4.89 -16.26 5.92
C LEU A 300 -5.40 -16.04 7.35
N GLU A 301 -5.52 -14.80 7.81
CA GLU A 301 -6.06 -14.48 9.14
C GLU A 301 -7.55 -14.76 9.26
N LEU A 302 -8.28 -14.60 8.16
CA LEU A 302 -9.73 -14.85 8.09
C LEU A 302 -10.06 -16.33 7.91
N ASN A 303 -9.05 -17.16 7.59
CA ASN A 303 -9.22 -18.52 7.10
C ASN A 303 -10.22 -18.60 5.91
N ARG A 304 -10.12 -17.63 4.99
CA ARG A 304 -10.87 -17.55 3.73
C ARG A 304 -9.87 -17.44 2.58
N TRP A 305 -10.19 -18.04 1.43
CA TRP A 305 -9.24 -18.18 0.30
C TRP A 305 -9.89 -17.78 -1.00
N ILE A 306 -9.14 -17.03 -1.80
CA ILE A 306 -9.53 -16.61 -3.14
C ILE A 306 -9.21 -17.71 -4.16
N SER A 307 -9.95 -17.73 -5.25
CA SER A 307 -9.80 -18.64 -6.39
C SER A 307 -9.64 -17.85 -7.69
N PRO A 308 -9.15 -18.48 -8.78
CA PRO A 308 -9.22 -17.87 -10.10
C PRO A 308 -10.66 -17.44 -10.43
N GLY A 309 -10.79 -16.24 -10.99
CA GLY A 309 -12.06 -15.57 -11.27
C GLY A 309 -12.58 -14.67 -10.15
N ASP A 310 -12.05 -14.77 -8.92
CA ASP A 310 -12.48 -13.89 -7.83
C ASP A 310 -11.96 -12.45 -8.04
N GLU A 311 -12.82 -11.49 -7.78
CA GLU A 311 -12.47 -10.07 -7.72
C GLU A 311 -12.22 -9.65 -6.28
N VAL A 312 -11.03 -9.12 -6.00
CA VAL A 312 -10.63 -8.67 -4.65
C VAL A 312 -10.54 -7.15 -4.64
N THR A 313 -11.32 -6.49 -3.79
CA THR A 313 -11.26 -5.04 -3.53
C THR A 313 -10.78 -4.77 -2.12
N LEU A 314 -9.67 -4.03 -2.03
CA LEU A 314 -9.06 -3.60 -0.78
C LEU A 314 -9.22 -2.08 -0.66
N SER A 315 -9.65 -1.58 0.50
CA SER A 315 -9.93 -0.15 0.68
C SER A 315 -9.47 0.37 2.03
N ILE A 316 -8.92 1.58 2.05
CA ILE A 316 -8.52 2.31 3.27
C ILE A 316 -9.15 3.70 3.21
N ASP A 317 -9.88 4.05 4.26
CA ASP A 317 -10.54 5.35 4.39
C ASP A 317 -9.53 6.49 4.22
N SER A 318 -9.95 7.57 3.57
CA SER A 318 -9.10 8.72 3.23
C SER A 318 -7.96 8.47 2.23
N ILE A 319 -7.59 7.23 1.90
CA ILE A 319 -6.55 6.91 0.91
C ILE A 319 -7.18 6.50 -0.42
N GLY A 320 -8.00 5.45 -0.44
CA GLY A 320 -8.62 4.94 -1.66
C GLY A 320 -8.82 3.44 -1.65
N SER A 321 -8.70 2.83 -2.82
CA SER A 321 -8.88 1.39 -3.01
C SER A 321 -8.01 0.86 -4.14
N VAL A 322 -7.87 -0.46 -4.18
CA VAL A 322 -7.34 -1.22 -5.32
C VAL A 322 -8.22 -2.45 -5.52
N THR A 323 -8.58 -2.73 -6.77
CA THR A 323 -9.37 -3.90 -7.16
C THR A 323 -8.65 -4.69 -8.24
N ASN A 324 -8.53 -6.01 -8.08
CA ASN A 324 -7.96 -6.87 -9.10
C ASN A 324 -8.75 -8.17 -9.20
N THR A 325 -8.95 -8.65 -10.43
CA THR A 325 -9.48 -10.00 -10.68
C THR A 325 -8.33 -10.99 -10.74
N VAL A 326 -8.45 -12.10 -10.02
CA VAL A 326 -7.49 -13.19 -10.04
C VAL A 326 -7.64 -13.95 -11.36
N ALA A 327 -6.60 -13.93 -12.19
CA ALA A 327 -6.61 -14.64 -13.47
C ALA A 327 -6.35 -16.14 -13.29
N ASP A 328 -6.70 -16.93 -14.31
CA ASP A 328 -6.36 -18.34 -14.36
C ASP A 328 -4.84 -18.58 -14.28
N PRO A 329 -4.41 -19.74 -13.77
CA PRO A 329 -2.99 -20.11 -13.77
C PRO A 329 -2.42 -20.09 -15.19
N SER A 330 -1.30 -19.40 -15.36
CA SER A 330 -0.51 -19.40 -16.61
C SER A 330 0.31 -20.68 -16.76
#